data_AF-G4TY02-F1
#
_entry.id   AF-G4TY02-F1
#
_cell.length_a   1.000
_cell.length_b   1.000
_cell.length_c   1.000
_cell.angle_alpha   90.00
_cell.angle_beta   90.00
_cell.angle_gamma   90.00
#
_symmetry.space_group_name_H-M   'P 1'
#
loop_
_entity.id
_entity.type
_entity.pdbx_description
1 polymer ?
#
loop_
_entity_poly.entity_id
_entity_poly.type
_entity_poly.pdbx_seq_one_letter_code
_entity_poly.pdbx_strand_id
1 'polypeptide(L)'
;MQGLIERSNEQSVLLTSRIARSYDYSGNTSHIDPEMLREYNASIRSNEQKRKGYLGNLPNELLIAIIQEAAVEWAGTIGHLKRLLVFSLVNRRWANLILQTQSLWTHIILTENIEDLEATTALLLALSGDSQLHLEYQLGSHLVHKVAHLLQPHLHRVTYLHLMHGEIRYGRDPFLPHTIFPSVRQIKAFQLATPDRISFLSSARKLLRLT
;
A
#
# COMPACT_ATOMS: atom_id res chain seq x y z
N MET A 1 21.13 31.65 3.15
CA MET A 1 20.46 30.78 4.16
C MET A 1 21.09 29.39 4.28
N GLN A 2 21.67 28.80 3.22
CA GLN A 2 22.37 27.49 3.30
C GLN A 2 23.58 27.47 4.27
N GLY A 3 24.41 28.51 4.31
CA GLY A 3 25.61 28.53 5.16
C GLY A 3 25.38 28.59 6.69
N LEU A 4 24.16 28.91 7.15
CA LEU A 4 23.80 28.85 8.58
C LEU A 4 23.39 27.43 9.01
N ILE A 5 22.94 26.61 8.06
CA ILE A 5 22.50 25.23 8.31
C ILE A 5 23.73 24.31 8.41
N GLU A 6 24.75 24.52 7.57
CA GLU A 6 26.01 23.75 7.60
C GLU A 6 26.78 23.95 8.91
N ARG A 7 26.94 25.21 9.36
CA ARG A 7 27.61 25.52 10.64
C ARG A 7 26.90 24.91 11.86
N SER A 8 25.57 24.84 11.83
CA SER A 8 24.77 24.23 12.90
C SER A 8 24.93 22.70 12.96
N ASN A 9 25.14 22.05 11.82
CA ASN A 9 25.37 20.60 11.77
C ASN A 9 26.78 20.22 12.22
N GLU A 10 27.80 20.99 11.85
CA GLU A 10 29.18 20.75 12.31
C GLU A 10 29.33 20.87 13.83
N GLN A 11 28.70 21.89 14.43
CA GLN A 11 28.67 22.06 15.88
C GLN A 11 27.93 20.92 16.58
N SER A 12 26.81 20.45 16.01
CA SER A 12 26.09 19.30 16.56
C SER A 12 26.93 18.03 16.50
N VAL A 13 27.65 17.77 15.41
CA VAL A 13 28.52 16.58 15.27
C VAL A 13 29.69 16.63 16.25
N LEU A 14 30.30 17.81 16.44
CA LEU A 14 31.35 18.02 17.43
C LEU A 14 30.85 17.80 18.87
N LEU A 15 29.66 18.29 19.21
CA LEU A 15 29.02 18.04 20.52
C LEU A 15 28.73 16.55 20.75
N THR A 16 28.17 15.85 19.75
CA THR A 16 27.90 14.40 19.85
C THR A 16 29.19 13.61 20.05
N SER A 17 30.25 13.95 19.32
CA SER A 17 31.55 13.26 19.44
C SER A 17 32.23 13.49 20.80
N ARG A 18 32.05 14.67 21.41
CA ARG A 18 32.57 14.98 22.75
C ARG A 18 31.83 14.21 23.84
N ILE A 19 30.49 14.17 23.77
CA ILE A 19 29.67 13.40 24.71
C ILE A 19 29.93 11.91 24.58
N ALA A 20 30.05 11.38 23.36
CA ALA A 20 30.34 9.97 23.12
C ALA A 20 31.69 9.51 23.73
N ARG A 21 32.66 10.43 23.86
CA ARG A 21 33.96 10.13 24.50
C ARG A 21 33.92 10.17 26.03
N SER A 22 32.96 10.90 26.61
CA SER A 22 32.78 11.01 28.07
C SER A 22 31.66 10.10 28.60
N TYR A 23 30.91 9.42 27.72
CA TYR A 23 29.86 8.48 28.08
C TYR A 23 30.45 7.09 28.36
N ASP A 24 30.29 6.59 29.59
CA ASP A 24 30.72 5.25 29.99
C ASP A 24 29.62 4.18 29.86
N TYR A 25 28.47 4.55 29.28
CA TYR A 25 27.28 3.71 29.10
C TYR A 25 26.65 3.16 30.40
N SER A 26 27.07 3.65 31.57
CA SER A 26 26.50 3.24 32.87
C SER A 26 25.13 3.86 33.17
N GLY A 27 24.69 4.83 32.34
CA GLY A 27 23.51 5.65 32.60
C GLY A 27 23.74 6.75 33.65
N ASN A 28 24.94 6.81 34.24
CA ASN A 28 25.31 7.84 35.19
C ASN A 28 25.87 9.08 34.46
N THR A 29 25.11 10.18 34.46
CA THR A 29 25.50 11.42 33.78
C THR A 29 26.27 12.40 34.69
N SER A 30 26.60 12.02 35.93
CA SER A 30 27.24 12.94 36.89
C SER A 30 28.68 13.34 36.52
N HIS A 31 29.34 12.57 35.64
CA HIS A 31 30.68 12.88 35.12
C HIS A 31 30.66 13.78 33.87
N ILE A 32 29.48 14.03 33.29
CA ILE A 32 29.33 14.84 32.10
C ILE A 32 28.96 16.25 32.52
N ASP A 33 29.61 17.24 31.91
CA ASP A 33 29.29 18.64 32.12
C ASP A 33 27.79 18.91 31.85
N PRO A 34 27.03 19.38 32.87
CA PRO A 34 25.60 19.63 32.74
C PRO A 34 25.28 20.68 31.68
N GLU A 35 26.18 21.63 31.39
CA GLU A 35 25.96 22.63 30.35
C GLU A 35 26.06 22.00 28.94
N MET A 36 27.03 21.12 28.74
CA MET A 36 27.19 20.36 27.49
C MET A 36 25.99 19.45 27.22
N LEU A 37 25.48 18.76 28.25
CA LEU A 37 24.26 17.95 28.14
C LEU A 37 23.04 18.80 27.78
N ARG A 38 22.92 20.00 28.37
CA ARG A 38 21.82 20.93 28.05
C ARG A 38 21.88 21.38 26.60
N GLU A 39 23.07 21.75 26.10
CA GLU A 39 23.28 22.16 24.70
C GLU A 39 22.99 21.02 23.71
N TYR A 40 23.47 19.80 24.01
CA TYR A 40 23.16 18.63 23.20
C TYR A 40 21.67 18.34 23.14
N ASN A 41 21.00 18.30 24.30
CA ASN A 41 19.56 18.07 24.36
C ASN A 41 18.77 19.17 23.64
N ALA A 42 19.20 20.43 23.72
CA ALA A 42 18.60 21.53 22.97
C ALA A 42 18.81 21.39 21.44
N SER A 43 20.01 20.99 21.01
CA SER A 43 20.32 20.73 19.60
C SER A 43 19.50 19.57 19.04
N ILE A 44 19.41 18.45 19.77
CA ILE A 44 18.59 17.29 19.37
C ILE A 44 17.12 17.68 19.26
N ARG A 45 16.56 18.39 20.25
CA ARG A 45 15.17 18.87 20.19
C ARG A 45 14.94 19.81 19.00
N SER A 46 15.86 20.71 18.72
CA SER A 46 15.79 21.62 17.55
C SER A 46 15.82 20.85 16.23
N ASN A 47 16.70 19.86 16.12
CA ASN A 47 16.82 19.02 14.92
C ASN A 47 15.60 18.11 14.73
N GLU A 48 15.04 17.54 15.80
CA GLU A 48 13.79 16.79 15.74
C GLU A 48 12.62 17.68 15.29
N GLN A 49 12.55 18.92 15.80
CA GLN A 49 11.53 19.89 15.41
C GLN A 49 11.66 20.26 13.93
N LYS A 50 12.89 20.50 13.44
CA LYS A 50 13.18 20.76 12.02
C LYS A 50 12.78 19.56 11.14
N ARG A 51 13.12 18.34 11.55
CA ARG A 51 12.78 17.10 10.83
C ARG A 51 11.27 16.86 10.74
N LYS A 52 10.53 17.09 11.84
CA LYS A 52 9.06 17.04 11.84
C LYS A 52 8.43 18.05 10.88
N GLY A 53 9.09 19.20 10.67
CA GLY A 53 8.63 20.23 9.74
C GLY A 53 8.63 19.80 8.26
N TYR A 54 9.57 18.98 7.80
CA TYR A 54 9.70 18.70 6.36
C TYR A 54 8.58 17.81 5.80
N LEU A 55 8.30 16.67 6.44
CA LEU A 55 7.20 15.79 6.03
C LEU A 55 5.83 16.35 6.46
N GLY A 56 5.78 17.05 7.60
CA GLY A 56 4.57 17.65 8.13
C GLY A 56 4.04 18.84 7.30
N ASN A 57 4.87 19.43 6.43
CA ASN A 57 4.50 20.58 5.61
C ASN A 57 4.31 20.26 4.12
N LEU A 58 4.49 19.00 3.70
CA LEU A 58 4.24 18.62 2.31
C LEU A 58 2.77 18.85 1.95
N PRO A 59 2.45 19.29 0.72
CA PRO A 59 1.10 19.22 0.17
C PRO A 59 0.53 17.80 0.24
N ASN A 60 -0.79 17.69 0.38
CA ASN A 60 -1.46 16.39 0.53
C ASN A 60 -1.22 15.50 -0.70
N GLU A 61 -1.15 16.09 -1.89
CA GLU A 61 -0.98 15.41 -3.17
C GLU A 61 0.39 14.72 -3.24
N LEU A 62 1.45 15.42 -2.81
CA LEU A 62 2.79 14.84 -2.75
C LEU A 62 2.86 13.74 -1.69
N LEU A 63 2.19 13.94 -0.56
CA LEU A 63 2.15 12.94 0.50
C LEU A 63 1.44 11.66 0.05
N ILE A 64 0.31 11.80 -0.66
CA ILE A 64 -0.41 10.66 -1.27
C ILE A 64 0.48 9.94 -2.28
N ALA A 65 1.16 10.67 -3.16
CA ALA A 65 2.07 10.07 -4.14
C ALA A 65 3.20 9.28 -3.46
N ILE A 66 3.80 9.83 -2.40
CA ILE A 66 4.82 9.12 -1.59
C ILE A 66 4.24 7.86 -0.96
N ILE A 67 3.03 7.94 -0.38
CA ILE A 67 2.35 6.79 0.22
C ILE A 67 2.08 5.71 -0.84
N GLN A 68 1.63 6.08 -2.03
CA GLN A 68 1.38 5.16 -3.14
C GLN A 68 2.65 4.41 -3.53
N GLU A 69 3.74 5.14 -3.81
CA GLU A 69 5.01 4.53 -4.21
C GLU A 69 5.58 3.64 -3.09
N ALA A 70 5.62 4.14 -1.85
CA ALA A 70 6.14 3.38 -0.72
C ALA A 70 5.30 2.13 -0.37
N ALA A 71 4.00 2.14 -0.68
CA ALA A 71 3.14 0.98 -0.49
C ALA A 71 3.36 -0.09 -1.57
N VAL A 72 3.64 0.31 -2.81
CA VAL A 72 3.83 -0.57 -3.98
C VAL A 72 5.24 -1.14 -4.07
N GLU A 73 6.28 -0.31 -3.94
CA GLU A 73 7.68 -0.65 -4.28
C GLU A 73 8.26 -1.80 -3.43
N TRP A 74 7.77 -1.97 -2.22
CA TRP A 74 8.51 -2.73 -1.21
C TRP A 74 7.85 -4.08 -0.82
N ALA A 75 6.69 -4.46 -1.37
CA ALA A 75 6.03 -5.72 -0.95
C ALA A 75 5.17 -6.46 -1.98
N GLY A 76 5.14 -6.01 -3.23
CA GLY A 76 4.10 -6.50 -4.13
C GLY A 76 2.70 -6.25 -3.56
N THR A 77 1.70 -6.79 -4.24
CA THR A 77 0.36 -6.25 -4.13
C THR A 77 -0.39 -6.64 -2.84
N ILE A 78 -0.08 -7.79 -2.22
CA ILE A 78 -0.64 -8.23 -0.92
C ILE A 78 -0.11 -7.38 0.24
N GLY A 79 1.13 -6.87 0.13
CA GLY A 79 1.70 -5.98 1.13
C GLY A 79 1.10 -4.58 1.14
N HIS A 80 0.47 -4.16 0.04
CA HIS A 80 -0.09 -2.83 -0.15
C HIS A 80 -1.11 -2.47 0.96
N LEU A 81 -2.12 -3.31 1.18
CA LEU A 81 -3.15 -3.08 2.21
C LEU A 81 -2.54 -2.98 3.61
N LYS A 82 -1.71 -3.96 4.00
CA LYS A 82 -1.07 -3.98 5.32
C LYS A 82 -0.23 -2.73 5.55
N ARG A 83 0.45 -2.22 4.52
CA ARG A 83 1.24 -1.00 4.58
C ARG A 83 0.40 0.25 4.72
N LEU A 84 -0.69 0.37 3.96
CA LEU A 84 -1.61 1.49 4.12
C LEU A 84 -2.14 1.56 5.55
N LEU A 85 -2.49 0.41 6.14
CA LEU A 85 -2.91 0.34 7.54
C LEU A 85 -1.77 0.76 8.48
N VAL A 86 -0.54 0.30 8.28
CA VAL A 86 0.63 0.74 9.09
C VAL A 86 0.87 2.24 8.95
N PHE A 87 0.82 2.79 7.73
CA PHE A 87 0.99 4.22 7.47
C PHE A 87 -0.13 5.06 8.10
N SER A 88 -1.34 4.52 8.23
CA SER A 88 -2.42 5.18 8.94
C SER A 88 -2.12 5.39 10.44
N LEU A 89 -1.21 4.60 11.02
CA LEU A 89 -0.82 4.71 12.44
C LEU A 89 0.25 5.79 12.69
N VAL A 90 0.82 6.40 11.64
CA VAL A 90 1.90 7.39 11.79
C VAL A 90 1.42 8.65 12.51
N ASN A 91 0.34 9.25 12.02
CA ASN A 91 -0.35 10.38 12.67
C ASN A 91 -1.75 10.55 12.07
N ARG A 92 -2.59 11.38 12.72
CA ARG A 92 -3.97 11.65 12.27
C ARG A 92 -4.08 12.19 10.85
N ARG A 93 -3.12 13.00 10.40
CA ARG A 93 -3.14 13.56 9.05
C ARG A 93 -2.95 12.46 8.00
N TRP A 94 -1.98 11.56 8.23
CA TRP A 94 -1.75 10.40 7.37
C TRP A 94 -2.94 9.46 7.38
N ALA A 95 -3.49 9.16 8.56
CA ALA A 95 -4.69 8.34 8.69
C ALA A 95 -5.85 8.89 7.85
N ASN A 96 -6.15 10.19 8.00
CA ASN A 96 -7.24 10.84 7.27
C ASN A 96 -6.99 10.81 5.77
N LEU A 97 -5.79 11.14 5.31
CA LEU A 97 -5.46 11.10 3.88
C LEU A 97 -5.60 9.69 3.31
N ILE A 98 -5.09 8.68 4.00
CA ILE A 98 -5.15 7.29 3.54
C ILE A 98 -6.60 6.81 3.46
N LEU A 99 -7.39 7.03 4.51
CA LEU A 99 -8.79 6.57 4.57
C LEU A 99 -9.72 7.36 3.63
N GLN A 100 -9.41 8.62 3.31
CA GLN A 100 -10.24 9.45 2.42
C GLN A 100 -9.83 9.35 0.94
N THR A 101 -8.63 8.86 0.63
CA THR A 101 -8.14 8.74 -0.74
C THR A 101 -8.58 7.41 -1.34
N GLN A 102 -9.73 7.42 -2.02
CA GLN A 102 -10.35 6.22 -2.61
C GLN A 102 -9.42 5.42 -3.54
N SER A 103 -8.58 6.10 -4.31
CA SER A 103 -7.65 5.47 -5.26
C SER A 103 -6.60 4.57 -4.62
N LEU A 104 -6.41 4.63 -3.30
CA LEU A 104 -5.52 3.73 -2.57
C LEU A 104 -6.11 2.34 -2.36
N TRP A 105 -7.43 2.19 -2.49
CA TRP A 105 -8.21 1.01 -2.11
C TRP A 105 -8.82 0.27 -3.31
N THR A 106 -8.43 0.63 -4.52
CA THR A 106 -9.03 0.12 -5.77
C THR A 106 -8.54 -1.26 -6.20
N HIS A 107 -7.44 -1.73 -5.61
CA HIS A 107 -6.83 -3.00 -5.99
C HIS A 107 -7.31 -4.12 -5.06
N ILE A 108 -8.16 -4.99 -5.59
CA ILE A 108 -8.71 -6.15 -4.89
C ILE A 108 -8.02 -7.41 -5.39
N ILE A 109 -7.46 -8.17 -4.47
CA ILE A 109 -6.72 -9.39 -4.77
C ILE A 109 -7.30 -10.53 -3.95
N LEU A 110 -7.62 -11.62 -4.62
CA LEU A 110 -8.16 -12.81 -4.00
C LEU A 110 -7.09 -13.91 -4.01
N THR A 111 -6.38 -14.03 -2.89
CA THR A 111 -5.30 -15.02 -2.68
C THR A 111 -5.46 -15.71 -1.33
N GLU A 112 -4.95 -16.94 -1.21
CA GLU A 112 -5.15 -17.79 -0.02
C GLU A 112 -4.45 -17.25 1.25
N ASN A 113 -3.49 -16.34 1.09
CA ASN A 113 -2.70 -15.77 2.19
C ASN A 113 -3.37 -14.59 2.89
N ILE A 114 -4.60 -14.25 2.53
CA ILE A 114 -5.33 -13.11 3.13
C ILE A 114 -6.19 -13.62 4.28
N GLU A 115 -5.82 -13.18 5.48
CA GLU A 115 -6.65 -13.32 6.68
C GLU A 115 -7.95 -12.54 6.49
N ASP A 116 -9.08 -13.17 6.84
CA ASP A 116 -10.43 -12.60 6.73
C ASP A 116 -10.72 -11.96 5.36
N LEU A 117 -10.61 -12.76 4.29
CA LEU A 117 -10.81 -12.32 2.90
C LEU A 117 -12.11 -11.53 2.68
N GLU A 118 -13.22 -11.95 3.30
CA GLU A 118 -14.52 -11.27 3.18
C GLU A 118 -14.49 -9.86 3.79
N ALA A 119 -13.98 -9.73 5.02
CA ALA A 119 -13.85 -8.44 5.69
C ALA A 119 -12.88 -7.52 4.95
N THR A 120 -11.75 -8.06 4.49
CA THR A 120 -10.77 -7.33 3.68
C THR A 120 -11.38 -6.83 2.37
N THR A 121 -12.13 -7.68 1.67
CA THR A 121 -12.78 -7.31 0.41
C THR A 121 -13.87 -6.26 0.63
N ALA A 122 -14.69 -6.42 1.66
CA ALA A 122 -15.70 -5.45 2.05
C ALA A 122 -15.09 -4.08 2.39
N LEU A 123 -13.97 -4.06 3.13
CA LEU A 123 -13.25 -2.84 3.47
C LEU A 123 -12.72 -2.14 2.21
N LEU A 124 -12.07 -2.87 1.29
CA LEU A 124 -11.58 -2.32 0.03
C LEU A 124 -12.71 -1.74 -0.82
N LEU A 125 -13.83 -2.46 -0.92
CA LEU A 125 -15.01 -1.99 -1.66
C LEU A 125 -15.63 -0.74 -1.04
N ALA A 126 -15.72 -0.67 0.29
CA ALA A 126 -16.26 0.48 1.00
C ALA A 126 -15.36 1.72 0.85
N LEU A 127 -14.06 1.57 1.03
CA LEU A 127 -13.11 2.69 0.98
C LEU A 127 -12.80 3.16 -0.45
N SER A 128 -12.96 2.28 -1.45
CA SER A 128 -12.79 2.66 -2.86
C SER A 128 -13.96 3.47 -3.42
N GLY A 129 -15.10 3.58 -2.71
CA GLY A 129 -16.25 4.39 -3.12
C GLY A 129 -16.76 4.01 -4.52
N ASP A 130 -16.78 4.97 -5.45
CA ASP A 130 -17.18 4.76 -6.85
C ASP A 130 -15.97 4.62 -7.79
N SER A 131 -14.76 4.55 -7.25
CA SER A 131 -13.54 4.46 -8.06
C SER A 131 -13.48 3.17 -8.86
N GLN A 132 -12.78 3.23 -10.00
CA GLN A 132 -12.52 2.07 -10.85
C GLN A 132 -11.71 1.01 -10.09
N LEU A 133 -12.08 -0.26 -10.27
CA LEU A 133 -11.50 -1.38 -9.54
C LEU A 133 -10.56 -2.20 -10.42
N HIS A 134 -9.47 -2.64 -9.80
CA HIS A 134 -8.56 -3.63 -10.35
C HIS A 134 -8.79 -4.93 -9.59
N LEU A 135 -9.30 -5.95 -10.28
CA LEU A 135 -9.60 -7.24 -9.68
C LEU A 135 -8.56 -8.27 -10.14
N GLU A 136 -7.88 -8.88 -9.18
CA GLU A 136 -6.93 -9.96 -9.39
C GLU A 136 -7.39 -11.20 -8.64
N TYR A 137 -7.52 -12.33 -9.34
CA TYR A 137 -7.85 -13.59 -8.69
C TYR A 137 -7.38 -14.79 -9.48
N GLN A 138 -7.30 -15.93 -8.78
CA GLN A 138 -6.93 -17.20 -9.36
C GLN A 138 -8.17 -17.94 -9.89
N LEU A 139 -8.16 -18.27 -11.19
CA LEU A 139 -9.26 -18.95 -11.87
C LEU A 139 -9.57 -20.29 -11.21
N GLY A 140 -10.86 -20.54 -10.93
CA GLY A 140 -11.31 -21.78 -10.27
C GLY A 140 -11.04 -21.83 -8.76
N SER A 141 -10.52 -20.75 -8.17
CA SER A 141 -10.29 -20.69 -6.73
C SER A 141 -11.62 -20.62 -5.96
N HIS A 142 -11.71 -21.40 -4.89
CA HIS A 142 -12.84 -21.39 -3.96
C HIS A 142 -12.98 -20.02 -3.25
N LEU A 143 -11.91 -19.23 -3.18
CA LEU A 143 -11.91 -17.90 -2.57
C LEU A 143 -12.86 -16.93 -3.27
N VAL A 144 -12.91 -17.00 -4.60
CA VAL A 144 -13.77 -16.12 -5.41
C VAL A 144 -15.23 -16.31 -5.02
N HIS A 145 -15.64 -17.54 -4.71
CA HIS A 145 -17.02 -17.83 -4.30
C HIS A 145 -17.38 -17.20 -2.97
N LYS A 146 -16.44 -17.17 -2.02
CA LYS A 146 -16.67 -16.55 -0.71
C LYS A 146 -17.02 -15.08 -0.86
N VAL A 147 -16.31 -14.37 -1.74
CA VAL A 147 -16.50 -12.92 -1.92
C VAL A 147 -17.34 -12.54 -3.14
N ALA A 148 -17.84 -13.52 -3.91
CA ALA A 148 -18.57 -13.25 -5.15
C ALA A 148 -19.78 -12.34 -4.90
N HIS A 149 -20.51 -12.61 -3.82
CA HIS A 149 -21.68 -11.83 -3.42
C HIS A 149 -21.35 -10.36 -3.07
N LEU A 150 -20.14 -10.10 -2.55
CA LEU A 150 -19.65 -8.74 -2.28
C LEU A 150 -19.24 -8.03 -3.56
N LEU A 151 -18.61 -8.74 -4.49
CA LEU A 151 -18.09 -8.17 -5.74
C LEU A 151 -19.17 -7.94 -6.80
N GLN A 152 -20.21 -8.77 -6.82
CA GLN A 152 -21.24 -8.77 -7.86
C GLN A 152 -21.91 -7.40 -8.09
N PRO A 153 -22.27 -6.62 -7.05
CA PRO A 153 -22.82 -5.27 -7.22
C PRO A 153 -21.84 -4.28 -7.85
N HIS A 154 -20.54 -4.55 -7.75
CA HIS A 154 -19.47 -3.63 -8.14
C HIS A 154 -18.74 -4.05 -9.43
N LEU A 155 -19.20 -5.08 -10.13
CA LEU A 155 -18.57 -5.55 -11.37
C LEU A 155 -18.51 -4.48 -12.47
N HIS A 156 -19.47 -3.56 -12.48
CA HIS A 156 -19.48 -2.40 -13.38
C HIS A 156 -18.34 -1.40 -13.11
N ARG A 157 -17.66 -1.48 -11.96
CA ARG A 157 -16.50 -0.64 -11.64
C ARG A 157 -15.19 -1.30 -12.03
N VAL A 158 -15.18 -2.61 -12.27
CA VAL A 158 -13.96 -3.34 -12.63
C VAL A 158 -13.52 -2.95 -14.04
N THR A 159 -12.35 -2.31 -14.14
CA THR A 159 -11.78 -1.88 -15.43
C THR A 159 -10.57 -2.71 -15.84
N TYR A 160 -9.90 -3.29 -14.86
CA TYR A 160 -8.74 -4.16 -15.03
C TYR A 160 -9.00 -5.50 -14.38
N LEU A 161 -8.89 -6.58 -15.16
CA LEU A 161 -9.07 -7.94 -14.68
C LEU A 161 -7.78 -8.74 -14.88
N HIS A 162 -7.25 -9.28 -13.79
CA HIS A 162 -6.05 -10.11 -13.80
C HIS A 162 -6.39 -11.52 -13.34
N LEU A 163 -6.33 -12.46 -14.28
CA LEU A 163 -6.65 -13.87 -14.06
C LEU A 163 -5.33 -14.66 -13.91
N MET A 164 -5.09 -15.14 -12.71
CA MET A 164 -3.99 -16.06 -12.41
C MET A 164 -4.44 -17.51 -12.63
N HIS A 165 -3.51 -18.38 -13.02
CA HIS A 165 -3.81 -19.79 -13.20
C HIS A 165 -4.04 -20.48 -11.84
N GLY A 166 -5.18 -21.16 -11.71
CA GLY A 166 -5.43 -22.12 -10.64
C GLY A 166 -5.77 -23.49 -11.15
N GLU A 167 -5.92 -24.44 -10.22
CA GLU A 167 -6.48 -25.74 -10.53
C GLU A 167 -7.87 -25.52 -11.14
N ILE A 168 -7.98 -25.64 -12.46
CA ILE A 168 -9.24 -25.53 -13.17
C ILE A 168 -10.07 -26.76 -12.81
N ARG A 169 -10.77 -26.67 -11.69
CA ARG A 169 -11.87 -27.58 -11.38
C ARG A 169 -13.04 -27.09 -12.22
N TYR A 170 -13.10 -27.61 -13.45
CA TYR A 170 -14.12 -27.30 -14.46
C TYR A 170 -15.51 -27.15 -13.81
N GLY A 171 -16.13 -25.97 -13.97
CA GLY A 171 -17.53 -25.73 -13.60
C GLY A 171 -17.81 -25.00 -12.28
N ARG A 172 -16.81 -24.40 -11.62
CA ARG A 172 -17.01 -23.60 -10.40
C ARG A 172 -16.24 -22.29 -10.46
N ASP A 173 -16.56 -21.40 -11.39
CA ASP A 173 -16.17 -20.00 -11.24
C ASP A 173 -17.47 -19.20 -11.18
N PRO A 174 -17.69 -18.39 -10.14
CA PRO A 174 -18.95 -17.64 -10.01
C PRO A 174 -19.07 -16.55 -11.08
N PHE A 175 -17.95 -16.11 -11.66
CA PHE A 175 -17.95 -15.11 -12.70
C PHE A 175 -17.93 -15.75 -14.09
N LEU A 176 -17.10 -16.76 -14.33
CA LEU A 176 -16.95 -17.31 -15.67
C LEU A 176 -17.79 -18.59 -15.90
N PRO A 177 -18.44 -18.75 -17.07
CA PRO A 177 -18.39 -17.86 -18.25
C PRO A 177 -19.52 -16.82 -18.32
N HIS A 178 -20.45 -16.78 -17.36
CA HIS A 178 -21.76 -16.12 -17.53
C HIS A 178 -21.80 -14.66 -17.07
N THR A 179 -20.81 -14.20 -16.30
CA THR A 179 -20.78 -12.84 -15.78
C THR A 179 -20.16 -11.88 -16.77
N ILE A 180 -20.85 -10.78 -17.01
CA ILE A 180 -20.38 -9.68 -17.84
C ILE A 180 -19.65 -8.69 -16.94
N PHE A 181 -18.50 -8.21 -17.40
CA PHE A 181 -17.77 -7.11 -16.78
C PHE A 181 -17.86 -5.88 -17.69
N PRO A 182 -18.89 -5.01 -17.52
CA PRO A 182 -19.22 -3.98 -18.51
C PRO A 182 -18.11 -2.96 -18.77
N SER A 183 -17.29 -2.70 -17.75
CA SER A 183 -16.27 -1.65 -17.79
C SER A 183 -14.86 -2.18 -17.97
N VAL A 184 -14.67 -3.50 -18.13
CA VAL A 184 -13.34 -4.09 -18.30
C VAL A 184 -12.76 -3.64 -19.64
N ARG A 185 -11.64 -2.90 -19.55
CA ARG A 185 -10.87 -2.41 -20.70
C ARG A 185 -9.62 -3.24 -20.94
N GLN A 186 -9.11 -3.87 -19.88
CA GLN A 186 -7.88 -4.63 -19.94
C GLN A 186 -8.04 -5.95 -19.18
N ILE A 187 -7.70 -7.04 -19.86
CA ILE A 187 -7.60 -8.37 -19.27
C ILE A 187 -6.16 -8.83 -19.40
N LYS A 188 -5.55 -9.20 -18.27
CA LYS A 188 -4.31 -9.96 -18.26
C LYS A 188 -4.63 -11.37 -17.78
N ALA A 189 -4.18 -12.36 -18.53
CA ALA A 189 -4.19 -13.75 -18.13
C ALA A 189 -2.77 -14.28 -18.28
N PHE A 190 -2.17 -14.79 -17.20
CA PHE A 190 -0.86 -15.43 -17.31
C PHE A 190 -0.98 -16.76 -18.07
N GLN A 191 -0.07 -16.96 -19.03
CA GLN A 191 -0.11 -18.05 -20.01
C GLN A 191 0.16 -19.42 -19.38
N LEU A 192 -0.71 -20.39 -19.66
CA LEU A 192 -0.35 -21.80 -19.70
C LEU A 192 0.38 -22.14 -21.01
N ALA A 193 1.33 -23.07 -20.89
CA ALA A 193 2.03 -23.75 -21.97
C ALA A 193 1.24 -24.93 -22.59
N THR A 194 -0.07 -25.09 -22.28
CA THR A 194 -0.86 -26.27 -22.69
C THR A 194 -1.95 -25.95 -23.74
N PRO A 195 -2.36 -26.96 -24.53
CA PRO A 195 -3.18 -26.79 -25.75
C PRO A 195 -4.64 -26.34 -25.54
N ASP A 196 -5.15 -26.25 -24.30
CA ASP A 196 -6.50 -25.73 -23.99
C ASP A 196 -6.65 -24.19 -24.20
N ARG A 197 -5.61 -23.55 -24.73
CA ARG A 197 -5.51 -22.12 -25.09
C ARG A 197 -6.67 -21.58 -25.91
N ILE A 198 -7.23 -22.37 -26.82
CA ILE A 198 -8.13 -21.84 -27.86
C ILE A 198 -9.56 -21.66 -27.34
N SER A 199 -10.05 -22.57 -26.48
CA SER A 199 -11.41 -22.48 -25.93
C SER A 199 -11.54 -21.35 -24.92
N PHE A 200 -10.58 -21.20 -23.99
CA PHE A 200 -10.60 -20.15 -22.98
C PHE A 200 -10.45 -18.75 -23.57
N LEU A 201 -9.48 -18.54 -24.48
CA LEU A 201 -9.31 -17.24 -25.14
C LEU A 201 -10.46 -16.94 -26.10
N SER A 202 -11.12 -17.94 -26.70
CA SER A 202 -12.32 -17.70 -27.51
C SER A 202 -13.53 -17.27 -26.67
N SER A 203 -13.69 -17.81 -25.45
CA SER A 203 -14.72 -17.40 -24.49
C SER A 203 -14.42 -16.05 -23.85
N ALA A 204 -13.16 -15.78 -23.51
CA ALA A 204 -12.71 -14.47 -23.02
C ALA A 204 -12.78 -13.38 -24.12
N ARG A 205 -12.51 -13.73 -25.38
CA ARG A 205 -12.76 -12.83 -26.52
C ARG A 205 -14.24 -12.63 -26.82
N LYS A 206 -15.12 -13.61 -26.52
CA LYS A 206 -16.57 -13.38 -26.54
C LYS A 206 -17.00 -12.41 -25.44
N LEU A 207 -16.38 -12.47 -24.26
CA LEU A 207 -16.59 -11.49 -23.18
C LEU A 207 -16.08 -10.08 -23.54
N LEU A 208 -15.07 -9.98 -24.40
CA LEU A 208 -14.52 -8.71 -24.91
C LEU A 208 -15.12 -8.25 -26.26
N ARG A 209 -15.95 -9.06 -26.92
CA ARG A 209 -16.65 -8.65 -28.15
C ARG A 209 -17.93 -7.89 -27.77
N LEU A 210 -17.75 -6.59 -27.60
CA LEU A 210 -18.52 -5.52 -28.23
C LEU A 210 -20.03 -5.80 -28.41
N THR A 211 -20.84 -5.14 -27.58
CA THR A 211 -21.76 -4.14 -28.15
C THR A 211 -20.97 -2.96 -28.67
#